data_AF-A0A0A1MEX5-F1
#
_entry.id   AF-A0A0A1MEX5-F1
#
_cell.length_a   1.000
_cell.length_b   1.000
_cell.length_c   1.000
_cell.angle_alpha   90.00
_cell.angle_beta   90.00
_cell.angle_gamma   90.00
#
_symmetry.space_group_name_H-M   'P 1'
#
loop_
_entity.id
_entity.type
_entity.pdbx_description
1 polymer ?
#
loop_
_entity_poly.entity_id
_entity_poly.type
_entity_poly.pdbx_seq_one_letter_code
_entity_poly.pdbx_strand_id
1 'polypeptide(L)'
;MDHVDTPFVLVTYTTNFGQVPASTQSFLEKYAHLLLGVAASGNKVWGDNFAKSADTISRQYQVPILHKFELSGTSKDVELFTQEVERVVTKSSAKMDPVK
;
A
#
# COMPACT_ATOMS: atom_id res chain seq x y z
N MET A 1 8.73 9.16 -18.31
CA MET A 1 8.75 8.05 -17.33
C MET A 1 8.42 8.66 -15.99
N ASP A 2 7.51 8.00 -15.26
CA ASP A 2 6.78 8.54 -14.11
C ASP A 2 7.76 9.03 -13.05
N HIS A 3 7.86 10.36 -12.92
CA HIS A 3 8.59 11.01 -11.84
C HIS A 3 7.60 11.24 -10.71
N VAL A 4 7.89 10.65 -9.55
CA VAL A 4 7.13 10.87 -8.32
C VAL A 4 8.01 11.67 -7.38
N ASP A 5 7.54 12.85 -7.00
CA ASP A 5 8.21 13.82 -6.14
C ASP A 5 7.39 14.16 -4.89
N THR A 6 6.21 13.56 -4.75
CA THR A 6 5.29 13.77 -3.64
C THR A 6 4.97 12.45 -2.91
N PRO A 7 4.67 12.51 -1.60
CA PRO A 7 4.26 11.33 -0.85
C PRO A 7 3.04 10.63 -1.46
N PHE A 8 3.02 9.29 -1.42
CA PHE A 8 1.94 8.51 -2.03
C PHE A 8 1.52 7.31 -1.18
N VAL A 9 0.31 6.83 -1.42
CA VAL A 9 -0.16 5.52 -0.97
C VAL A 9 -0.15 4.57 -2.17
N LEU A 10 0.31 3.34 -1.97
CA LEU A 10 0.37 2.34 -3.03
C LEU A 10 -0.89 1.47 -3.01
N VAL A 11 -1.54 1.32 -4.15
CA VAL A 11 -2.53 0.24 -4.38
C VAL A 11 -1.93 -0.73 -5.39
N THR A 12 -1.79 -2.00 -5.00
CA THR A 12 -1.26 -3.05 -5.87
C THR A 12 -2.11 -4.31 -5.82
N TYR A 13 -1.72 -5.35 -6.54
CA TYR A 13 -2.33 -6.67 -6.52
C TYR A 13 -1.33 -7.72 -6.04
N THR A 14 -1.77 -8.97 -5.95
CA THR A 14 -0.93 -10.11 -5.55
C THR A 14 -0.77 -11.06 -6.72
N THR A 15 0.46 -11.54 -6.94
CA THR A 15 0.79 -12.47 -8.03
C THR A 15 1.24 -13.82 -7.47
N ASN A 16 1.11 -14.87 -8.28
CA ASN A 16 1.59 -16.21 -7.94
C ASN A 16 1.12 -16.66 -6.54
N PHE A 17 2.04 -17.18 -5.72
CA PHE A 17 1.77 -17.67 -4.36
C PHE A 17 1.97 -16.57 -3.30
N GLY A 18 1.46 -15.36 -3.56
CA GLY A 18 1.52 -14.25 -2.61
C GLY A 18 2.64 -13.23 -2.85
N GLN A 19 3.17 -13.17 -4.07
CA GLN A 19 4.29 -12.31 -4.46
C GLN A 19 3.83 -10.89 -4.84
N VAL A 20 4.72 -9.92 -4.61
CA VAL A 20 4.58 -8.56 -5.13
C VAL A 20 4.85 -8.57 -6.65
N PRO A 21 4.01 -7.94 -7.50
CA PRO A 21 4.27 -7.87 -8.93
C PRO A 21 5.63 -7.24 -9.24
N ALA A 22 6.35 -7.76 -10.23
CA ALA A 22 7.69 -7.25 -10.58
C ALA A 22 7.70 -5.75 -10.90
N SER A 23 6.67 -5.25 -11.60
CA SER A 23 6.51 -3.82 -11.87
C SER A 23 6.37 -2.98 -10.59
N THR A 24 5.63 -3.48 -9.60
CA THR A 24 5.51 -2.84 -8.29
C THR A 24 6.84 -2.84 -7.54
N GLN A 25 7.60 -3.95 -7.59
CA GLN A 25 8.93 -4.01 -6.98
C GLN A 25 9.86 -2.97 -7.59
N SER A 26 9.99 -2.93 -8.92
CA SER A 26 10.84 -1.95 -9.63
C SER A 26 10.44 -0.50 -9.38
N PHE A 27 9.15 -0.23 -9.16
CA PHE A 27 8.67 1.10 -8.79
C PHE A 27 9.07 1.46 -7.36
N LEU A 28 8.88 0.55 -6.40
CA LEU A 28 9.20 0.79 -4.99
C LEU A 28 10.71 0.88 -4.73
N GLU A 29 11.54 0.16 -5.48
CA GLU A 29 13.01 0.33 -5.43
C GLU A 29 13.44 1.79 -5.65
N LYS A 30 12.69 2.54 -6.47
CA LYS A 30 13.00 3.95 -6.80
C LYS A 30 12.33 4.93 -5.83
N TYR A 31 11.08 4.66 -5.45
CA TYR A 31 10.23 5.68 -4.82
C TYR A 31 9.74 5.33 -3.41
N ALA A 32 10.15 4.21 -2.81
CA ALA A 32 9.66 3.81 -1.49
C ALA A 32 9.96 4.83 -0.36
N HIS A 33 10.91 5.74 -0.54
CA HIS A 33 11.17 6.82 0.41
C HIS A 33 9.99 7.82 0.54
N LEU A 34 9.06 7.83 -0.41
CA LEU A 34 7.83 8.63 -0.42
C LEU A 34 6.57 7.79 -0.07
N LEU A 35 6.72 6.50 0.21
CA LEU A 35 5.60 5.60 0.48
C LEU A 35 5.03 5.84 1.89
N LEU A 36 3.73 6.12 1.97
CA LEU A 36 3.03 6.34 3.24
C LEU A 36 2.29 5.10 3.75
N GLY A 37 1.94 4.17 2.86
CA GLY A 37 1.14 2.99 3.19
C GLY A 37 0.78 2.18 1.94
N VAL A 38 0.36 0.94 2.15
CA VAL A 38 0.01 0.01 1.06
C VAL A 38 -1.37 -0.60 1.24
N ALA A 39 -2.13 -0.67 0.16
CA ALA A 39 -3.27 -1.56 0.03
C ALA A 39 -3.02 -2.59 -1.08
N ALA A 40 -3.51 -3.82 -0.89
CA ALA A 40 -3.37 -4.86 -1.90
C ALA A 40 -4.67 -5.59 -2.18
N SER A 41 -4.91 -5.84 -3.47
CA SER A 41 -5.94 -6.78 -3.90
C SER A 41 -5.42 -8.22 -3.92
N GLY A 42 -6.35 -9.15 -3.74
CA GLY A 42 -6.13 -10.58 -3.87
C GLY A 42 -7.42 -11.34 -4.11
N ASN A 43 -7.42 -12.63 -3.83
CA ASN A 43 -8.62 -13.47 -3.83
C ASN A 43 -8.52 -14.41 -2.61
N LYS A 44 -9.56 -14.49 -1.77
CA LYS A 44 -9.52 -15.25 -0.50
C LYS A 44 -9.40 -16.75 -0.69
N VAL A 45 -9.67 -17.27 -1.90
CA VAL A 45 -9.40 -18.68 -2.25
C VAL A 45 -7.94 -19.05 -1.98
N TRP A 46 -7.02 -18.08 -1.98
CA TRP A 46 -5.60 -18.28 -1.67
C TRP A 46 -5.26 -18.41 -0.18
N GLY A 47 -6.25 -18.36 0.72
CA GLY A 47 -6.05 -18.55 2.17
C GLY A 47 -5.00 -17.60 2.73
N ASP A 48 -3.96 -18.14 3.37
CA ASP A 48 -2.84 -17.37 3.95
C ASP A 48 -2.05 -16.53 2.93
N ASN A 49 -2.23 -16.79 1.62
CA ASN A 49 -1.64 -15.97 0.57
C ASN A 49 -2.57 -14.85 0.05
N PHE A 50 -3.76 -14.69 0.63
CA PHE A 50 -4.66 -13.59 0.31
C PHE A 50 -4.00 -12.23 0.55
N ALA A 51 -3.86 -11.43 -0.51
CA ALA A 51 -3.32 -10.08 -0.47
C ALA A 51 -1.94 -9.97 0.22
N LYS A 52 -1.14 -11.04 0.15
CA LYS A 52 0.17 -11.18 0.84
C LYS A 52 1.24 -10.21 0.33
N SER A 53 1.04 -9.61 -0.85
CA SER A 53 1.91 -8.53 -1.32
C SER A 53 1.90 -7.34 -0.36
N ALA A 54 0.77 -7.01 0.28
CA ALA A 54 0.72 -5.96 1.29
C ALA A 54 1.57 -6.28 2.54
N ASP A 55 1.55 -7.53 3.02
CA ASP A 55 2.39 -7.93 4.17
C ASP A 55 3.88 -7.84 3.85
N THR A 56 4.23 -8.25 2.64
CA THR A 56 5.61 -8.21 2.16
C THR A 56 6.11 -6.76 2.06
N ILE A 57 5.33 -5.89 1.42
CA ILE A 57 5.67 -4.47 1.25
C ILE A 57 5.69 -3.75 2.61
N SER A 58 4.68 -3.95 3.46
CA SER A 58 4.60 -3.34 4.78
C SER A 58 5.81 -3.71 5.64
N ARG A 59 6.20 -4.98 5.66
CA ARG A 59 7.38 -5.45 6.39
C ARG A 59 8.69 -4.91 5.80
N GLN A 60 8.82 -4.89 4.49
CA GLN A 60 10.07 -4.47 3.83
C GLN A 60 10.32 -2.96 3.98
N TYR A 61 9.28 -2.14 3.84
CA TYR A 61 9.41 -0.68 3.82
C TYR A 61 8.91 -0.01 5.11
N GLN A 62 8.48 -0.78 6.11
CA GLN A 62 8.04 -0.30 7.42
C GLN A 62 6.88 0.71 7.35
N VAL A 63 5.94 0.47 6.43
CA VAL A 63 4.73 1.30 6.23
C VAL A 63 3.47 0.52 6.62
N PRO A 64 2.39 1.19 7.07
CA PRO A 64 1.15 0.50 7.43
C PRO A 64 0.46 -0.15 6.23
N ILE A 65 -0.22 -1.27 6.48
CA ILE A 65 -1.22 -1.81 5.57
C ILE A 65 -2.51 -1.02 5.77
N LEU A 66 -2.96 -0.35 4.71
CA LEU A 66 -4.18 0.45 4.73
C LEU A 66 -5.41 -0.43 4.47
N HIS A 67 -5.32 -1.38 3.53
CA HIS A 67 -6.44 -2.27 3.25
C HIS A 67 -6.02 -3.56 2.52
N LYS A 68 -6.77 -4.63 2.70
CA LYS A 68 -6.70 -5.85 1.88
C LYS A 68 -8.10 -6.18 1.36
N PHE A 69 -8.25 -6.26 0.04
CA PHE A 69 -9.56 -6.43 -0.61
C PHE A 69 -9.53 -7.50 -1.71
N GLU A 70 -10.70 -7.98 -2.11
CA GLU A 70 -10.81 -9.01 -3.16
C GLU A 70 -11.07 -8.41 -4.53
N LEU A 71 -10.32 -8.89 -5.53
CA LEU A 71 -10.49 -8.56 -6.95
C LEU A 71 -10.53 -7.03 -7.16
N SER A 72 -11.62 -6.51 -7.72
CA SER A 72 -11.84 -5.08 -7.95
C SER A 72 -12.29 -4.31 -6.70
N GLY A 73 -12.58 -5.00 -5.61
CA GLY A 73 -13.17 -4.43 -4.41
C GLY A 73 -14.68 -4.18 -4.54
N THR A 74 -15.27 -3.83 -3.40
CA THR A 74 -16.66 -3.42 -3.21
C THR A 74 -16.73 -1.95 -2.82
N SER A 75 -17.93 -1.35 -2.83
CA SER A 75 -18.12 0.00 -2.28
C SER A 75 -17.64 0.12 -0.83
N LYS A 76 -17.76 -0.97 -0.05
CA LYS A 76 -17.29 -0.99 1.33
C LYS A 76 -15.76 -0.94 1.43
N ASP A 77 -15.07 -1.60 0.50
CA ASP A 77 -13.60 -1.55 0.42
C ASP A 77 -13.12 -0.13 0.11
N VAL A 78 -13.83 0.57 -0.79
CA VAL A 78 -13.52 1.98 -1.12
C VAL A 78 -13.69 2.87 0.10
N GLU A 79 -14.78 2.73 0.85
CA GLU A 79 -15.00 3.50 2.08
C GLU A 79 -13.89 3.27 3.12
N LEU A 80 -13.58 2.00 3.41
CA LEU A 80 -12.56 1.64 4.40
C LEU A 80 -11.17 2.14 3.99
N PHE A 81 -10.79 1.94 2.73
CA PHE A 81 -9.51 2.42 2.21
C PHE A 81 -9.41 3.95 2.31
N THR A 82 -10.46 4.69 1.93
CA THR A 82 -10.46 6.15 1.97
C THR A 82 -10.26 6.67 3.40
N GLN A 83 -10.94 6.07 4.38
CA GLN A 83 -10.78 6.43 5.79
C GLN A 83 -9.37 6.16 6.32
N GLU A 84 -8.71 5.08 5.90
CA GLU A 84 -7.34 4.79 6.30
C GLU A 84 -6.32 5.72 5.64
N VAL A 85 -6.55 6.12 4.38
CA VAL A 85 -5.73 7.14 3.71
C VAL A 85 -5.80 8.47 4.46
N GLU A 86 -7.00 8.94 4.82
CA GLU A 86 -7.17 10.17 5.62
C GLU A 86 -6.40 10.10 6.95
N ARG A 87 -6.46 8.95 7.64
CA ARG A 87 -5.71 8.72 8.88
C ARG A 87 -4.20 8.79 8.67
N VAL A 88 -3.68 8.17 7.61
CA VAL A 88 -2.23 8.11 7.36
C VAL A 88 -1.68 9.48 6.97
N VAL A 89 -2.42 10.23 6.15
CA VAL A 89 -2.03 11.59 5.74
C VAL A 89 -2.00 12.53 6.94
N THR A 90 -3.03 12.49 7.79
CA THR A 90 -3.10 13.34 9.00
C THR A 90 -1.96 13.05 9.99
N LYS A 91 -1.62 11.77 10.20
CA LYS A 91 -0.49 11.37 11.07
C LYS A 91 0.87 11.75 10.48
N SER A 92 1.01 11.72 9.15
CA SER A 92 2.26 12.04 8.47
C SER A 92 2.54 13.54 8.54
N SER A 93 1.53 14.39 8.38
CA SER A 93 1.65 15.84 8.57
C SER A 93 2.08 16.22 9.99
N ALA A 94 1.63 15.48 11.01
CA ALA A 94 2.03 15.71 12.40
C ALA A 94 3.49 15.33 12.72
N LYS A 95 4.17 14.54 11.87
CA LYS A 95 5.59 14.18 12.01
C LYS A 95 6.53 15.08 11.22
N MET A 96 5.99 15.98 10.38
CA MET A 96 6.75 16.91 9.55
C MET A 96 6.81 18.31 10.17
N ASP A 97 7.02 18.39 11.48
CA ASP A 97 7.42 19.63 12.16
C ASP A 97 8.49 19.32 13.21
N PRO A 98 9.79 19.32 12.85
CA PRO A 98 10.83 19.82 13.72
C PRO A 98 10.96 21.34 13.50
N VAL A 99 10.49 22.07 14.50
CA VAL A 99 10.71 23.48 14.87
C VAL A 99 11.82 24.24 14.12
N LYS A 100 11.41 25.39 13.55
CA LYS A 100 12.06 26.72 13.43
C LYS A 100 13.46 26.84 12.80
#